data_AF-A0A2U9C8H1-F1
#
_entry.id   AF-A0A2U9C8H1-F1
#
_cell.length_a   1.000
_cell.length_b   1.000
_cell.length_c   1.000
_cell.angle_alpha   90.00
_cell.angle_beta   90.00
_cell.angle_gamma   90.00
#
_symmetry.space_group_name_H-M   'P 1'
#
loop_
_entity.id
_entity.type
_entity.pdbx_description
1 polymer ?
#
loop_
_entity_poly.entity_id
_entity_poly.type
_entity_poly.pdbx_seq_one_letter_code
_entity_poly.pdbx_strand_id
1 'polypeptide(L)'
;MPMFVVNTNVAKGDVPAALLSEATEELAKEMGKPAQVGQVYSTPLPVVCEPASAACEGNCHTRSGVREKNQTGVIMPMFVVNTNVAKGDVPAALLSEATEELAKEMGKPAQYIAVHINPDQMMMFGGKGDPCALCSLTSIGKISGAHNKKYSKLLCGLLNKHLGISPDRIYINFVDMDAAHVAWNNTTFA
;
A
#
# COMPACT_ATOMS: atom_id res chain seq x y z
N MET A 1 -10.48 20.95 -6.80
CA MET A 1 -9.93 20.51 -8.10
C MET A 1 -9.66 19.02 -7.97
N PRO A 2 -10.18 18.16 -8.85
CA PRO A 2 -9.89 16.73 -8.80
C PRO A 2 -8.40 16.51 -9.06
N MET A 3 -7.80 15.53 -8.39
CA MET A 3 -6.40 15.14 -8.56
C MET A 3 -6.35 13.65 -8.88
N PHE A 4 -5.70 13.32 -9.99
CA PHE A 4 -5.41 11.94 -10.39
C PHE A 4 -3.91 11.69 -10.25
N VAL A 5 -3.54 10.62 -9.55
CA VAL A 5 -2.14 10.28 -9.27
C VAL A 5 -1.89 8.86 -9.71
N VAL A 6 -0.92 8.66 -10.59
CA VAL A 6 -0.49 7.34 -11.06
C VAL A 6 0.78 6.95 -10.30
N ASN A 7 0.69 5.88 -9.50
CA ASN A 7 1.86 5.20 -8.92
C ASN A 7 2.06 3.89 -9.69
N THR A 8 3.28 3.61 -10.13
CA THR A 8 3.60 2.44 -10.97
C THR A 8 5.02 1.94 -10.69
N ASN A 9 5.24 0.64 -10.92
CA ASN A 9 6.57 0.02 -10.92
C ASN A 9 7.28 0.11 -12.28
N VAL A 10 6.64 0.68 -13.31
CA VAL A 10 7.26 0.99 -14.61
C VAL A 10 8.33 2.08 -14.40
N ALA A 11 9.52 1.88 -14.97
CA ALA A 11 10.63 2.82 -14.83
C ALA A 11 10.34 4.16 -15.54
N LYS A 12 10.91 5.27 -15.06
CA LYS A 12 10.59 6.63 -15.57
C LYS A 12 10.65 6.76 -17.10
N GLY A 13 11.67 6.17 -17.72
CA GLY A 13 11.90 6.25 -19.17
C GLY A 13 10.90 5.44 -20.00
N ASP A 14 10.24 4.45 -19.37
CA ASP A 14 9.30 3.54 -20.02
C ASP A 14 7.83 3.97 -19.83
N VAL A 15 7.58 4.96 -18.96
CA VAL A 15 6.26 5.59 -18.82
C VAL A 15 5.99 6.42 -20.09
N PRO A 16 4.94 6.14 -20.88
CA PRO A 16 4.66 6.88 -22.10
C PRO A 16 4.44 8.37 -21.80
N ALA A 17 5.14 9.25 -22.50
CA ALA A 17 5.05 10.70 -22.30
C ALA A 17 3.60 11.24 -22.47
N ALA A 18 2.80 10.58 -23.32
CA ALA A 18 1.41 10.92 -23.56
C ALA A 18 0.43 10.44 -22.47
N LEU A 19 0.83 9.50 -21.60
CA LEU A 19 -0.08 8.87 -20.61
C LEU A 19 -0.80 9.90 -19.73
N LEU A 20 -0.09 10.92 -19.25
CA LEU A 20 -0.69 11.95 -18.42
C LEU A 20 -1.58 12.92 -19.21
N SER A 21 -1.24 13.26 -20.46
CA SER A 21 -2.10 14.11 -21.29
C SER A 21 -3.38 13.37 -21.69
N GLU A 22 -3.27 12.12 -22.13
CA GLU A 22 -4.41 11.26 -22.49
C GLU A 22 -5.35 11.07 -21.28
N ALA A 23 -4.82 10.69 -20.12
CA ALA A 23 -5.62 10.56 -18.90
C ALA A 23 -6.26 11.90 -18.46
N THR A 24 -5.57 13.03 -18.65
CA THR A 24 -6.11 14.36 -18.33
C THR A 24 -7.25 14.75 -19.27
N GLU A 25 -7.13 14.46 -20.56
CA GLU A 25 -8.17 14.72 -21.56
C GLU A 25 -9.42 13.87 -21.35
N GLU A 26 -9.27 12.55 -21.12
CA GLU A 26 -10.42 11.66 -20.86
C GLU A 26 -11.15 12.03 -19.57
N LEU A 27 -10.40 12.33 -18.48
CA LEU A 27 -11.00 12.80 -17.23
C LEU A 27 -11.69 14.17 -17.40
N ALA A 28 -11.15 15.08 -18.21
CA ALA A 28 -11.78 16.37 -18.49
C ALA A 28 -13.10 16.23 -19.26
N LYS A 29 -13.17 15.30 -20.22
CA LYS A 29 -14.39 14.95 -20.97
C LYS A 29 -15.47 14.43 -20.02
N GLU A 30 -15.16 13.42 -19.22
CA GLU A 30 -16.12 12.76 -18.30
C GLU A 30 -16.61 13.71 -17.20
N MET A 31 -15.73 14.55 -16.64
CA MET A 31 -16.10 15.51 -15.59
C MET A 31 -16.72 16.82 -16.10
N GLY A 32 -16.75 17.05 -17.41
CA GLY A 32 -17.25 18.29 -18.03
C GLY A 32 -16.53 19.56 -17.54
N LYS A 33 -15.24 19.46 -17.18
CA LYS A 33 -14.46 20.54 -16.55
C LYS A 33 -13.01 20.56 -17.05
N PRO A 34 -12.39 21.75 -17.20
CA PRO A 34 -10.99 21.85 -17.59
C PRO A 34 -10.08 21.24 -16.52
N ALA A 35 -9.06 20.50 -16.98
CA ALA A 35 -8.04 19.88 -16.15
C ALA A 35 -6.63 20.37 -16.57
N GLN A 36 -5.63 20.13 -15.73
CA GLN A 36 -4.23 20.50 -15.98
C GLN A 36 -3.31 19.34 -15.59
N VAL A 37 -2.24 19.12 -16.35
CA VAL A 37 -1.27 18.04 -16.14
C VAL A 37 -0.31 18.39 -14.99
N GLY A 38 -0.11 17.45 -14.06
CA GLY A 38 0.88 17.55 -12.97
C GLY A 38 2.27 17.00 -13.35
N GLN A 39 3.25 17.13 -12.45
CA GLN A 39 4.62 16.63 -12.68
C GLN A 39 4.75 15.10 -12.50
N VAL A 40 5.65 14.49 -13.29
CA VAL A 40 6.01 13.06 -13.20
C VAL A 40 7.14 12.82 -12.19
N TYR A 41 6.82 12.16 -11.08
CA TYR A 41 7.79 11.60 -10.12
C TYR A 41 8.08 10.13 -10.45
N SER A 42 9.33 9.69 -10.33
CA SER A 42 9.72 8.27 -10.49
C SER A 42 11.14 8.04 -9.97
N THR A 43 11.42 6.83 -9.45
CA THR A 43 12.73 6.41 -8.94
C THR A 43 13.37 5.37 -9.87
N PRO A 44 14.70 5.38 -10.08
CA PRO A 44 15.39 4.48 -11.05
C PRO A 44 15.48 3.02 -10.58
N LEU A 45 15.63 2.09 -11.53
CA LEU A 45 15.76 0.62 -11.34
C LEU A 45 17.04 0.11 -12.02
N PRO A 46 17.70 -0.93 -11.46
CA PRO A 46 18.00 -2.11 -12.30
C PRO A 46 17.99 -3.50 -11.60
N VAL A 47 17.49 -4.50 -12.36
CA VAL A 47 17.77 -5.96 -12.41
C VAL A 47 17.91 -6.79 -11.11
N VAL A 48 17.11 -7.87 -11.03
CA VAL A 48 17.10 -8.89 -9.96
C VAL A 48 17.52 -10.27 -10.50
N CYS A 49 18.25 -11.05 -9.71
CA CYS A 49 18.45 -12.49 -9.91
C CYS A 49 17.81 -13.28 -8.76
N GLU A 50 17.04 -14.33 -9.07
CA GLU A 50 16.47 -15.26 -8.08
C GLU A 50 17.50 -16.32 -7.65
N PRO A 51 17.32 -16.97 -6.48
CA PRO A 51 16.75 -18.32 -6.55
C PRO A 51 15.87 -18.79 -5.36
N ALA A 52 14.91 -19.66 -5.72
CA ALA A 52 14.49 -20.91 -5.06
C ALA A 52 13.93 -20.93 -3.60
N SER A 53 12.89 -21.76 -3.43
CA SER A 53 12.03 -21.87 -2.24
C SER A 53 12.39 -23.00 -1.27
N ALA A 54 11.82 -22.94 -0.06
CA ALA A 54 11.52 -24.10 0.77
C ALA A 54 10.24 -23.86 1.61
N ALA A 55 9.42 -24.90 1.77
CA ALA A 55 8.13 -24.85 2.49
C ALA A 55 8.20 -25.55 3.85
N CYS A 56 7.20 -25.32 4.73
CA CYS A 56 6.72 -26.36 5.65
C CYS A 56 5.31 -26.05 6.22
N GLU A 57 4.68 -27.08 6.78
CA GLU A 57 3.23 -27.19 7.01
C GLU A 57 2.83 -27.04 8.50
N GLY A 58 1.54 -26.81 8.81
CA GLY A 58 1.07 -26.85 10.21
C GLY A 58 -0.41 -26.53 10.45
N ASN A 59 -1.10 -27.39 11.19
CA ASN A 59 -2.54 -27.37 11.52
C ASN A 59 -2.64 -27.68 13.06
N CYS A 60 -3.72 -27.48 13.84
CA CYS A 60 -5.14 -27.32 13.50
C CYS A 60 -6.00 -26.58 14.56
N HIS A 61 -7.28 -26.41 14.22
CA HIS A 61 -8.48 -26.57 15.09
C HIS A 61 -9.10 -25.38 15.88
N THR A 62 -10.24 -24.91 15.33
CA THR A 62 -11.59 -24.74 15.95
C THR A 62 -11.77 -24.07 17.33
N ARG A 63 -12.62 -23.03 17.38
CA ARG A 63 -14.03 -23.17 17.85
C ARG A 63 -14.95 -21.95 17.59
N SER A 64 -16.20 -22.26 17.26
CA SER A 64 -17.47 -21.52 17.50
C SER A 64 -17.46 -19.99 17.71
N GLY A 65 -18.13 -19.27 16.81
CA GLY A 65 -18.58 -17.89 16.99
C GLY A 65 -19.98 -17.67 16.40
N VAL A 66 -20.70 -16.69 16.96
CA VAL A 66 -22.06 -16.25 16.56
C VAL A 66 -22.18 -16.04 15.04
N ARG A 67 -23.36 -16.32 14.46
CA ARG A 67 -23.67 -16.10 13.04
C ARG A 67 -23.83 -14.61 12.73
N GLU A 68 -22.72 -13.90 12.79
CA GLU A 68 -22.53 -12.58 12.19
C GLU A 68 -23.01 -12.66 10.72
N LYS A 69 -23.72 -11.63 10.25
CA LYS A 69 -24.28 -11.64 8.90
C LYS A 69 -23.11 -11.79 7.93
N ASN A 70 -23.06 -12.91 7.22
CA ASN A 70 -21.97 -13.25 6.31
C ASN A 70 -22.04 -12.40 5.04
N GLN A 71 -21.80 -11.10 5.18
CA GLN A 71 -21.16 -10.32 4.14
C GLN A 71 -19.81 -10.97 3.94
N THR A 72 -19.67 -11.74 2.85
CA THR A 72 -18.39 -12.11 2.26
C THR A 72 -17.76 -10.84 1.68
N GLY A 73 -17.48 -9.89 2.57
CA GLY A 73 -17.09 -8.53 2.24
C GLY A 73 -15.79 -8.56 1.46
N VAL A 74 -15.80 -7.88 0.32
CA VAL A 74 -14.59 -7.50 -0.39
C VAL A 74 -13.68 -6.79 0.61
N ILE A 75 -12.42 -7.20 0.69
CA ILE A 75 -11.40 -6.56 1.55
C ILE A 75 -10.16 -6.49 0.69
N MET A 76 -9.65 -5.27 0.49
CA MET A 76 -8.61 -4.92 -0.49
C MET A 76 -7.58 -4.00 0.17
N PRO A 77 -6.62 -4.56 0.93
CA PRO A 77 -5.67 -3.75 1.68
C PRO A 77 -4.61 -3.15 0.76
N MET A 78 -4.45 -1.83 0.83
CA MET A 78 -3.38 -1.09 0.19
C MET A 78 -2.55 -0.42 1.27
N PHE A 79 -1.32 -0.89 1.45
CA PHE A 79 -0.37 -0.31 2.39
C PHE A 79 0.66 0.55 1.65
N VAL A 80 0.62 1.86 1.88
CA VAL A 80 1.57 2.82 1.31
C VAL A 80 2.50 3.31 2.41
N VAL A 81 3.80 3.31 2.14
CA VAL A 81 4.86 3.79 3.04
C VAL A 81 5.63 4.90 2.33
N ASN A 82 5.65 6.10 2.91
CA ASN A 82 6.59 7.15 2.49
C ASN A 82 7.69 7.24 3.55
N THR A 83 8.96 7.19 3.14
CA THR A 83 10.10 7.21 4.06
C THR A 83 11.31 7.95 3.49
N ASN A 84 12.09 8.57 4.37
CA ASN A 84 13.39 9.17 4.06
C ASN A 84 14.54 8.15 4.05
N VAL A 85 14.28 6.87 4.33
CA VAL A 85 15.27 5.79 4.17
C VAL A 85 15.61 5.63 2.69
N ALA A 86 16.90 5.43 2.40
CA ALA A 86 17.41 5.37 1.02
C ALA A 86 16.91 4.09 0.32
N LYS A 87 16.66 4.16 -1.00
CA LYS A 87 16.15 3.01 -1.77
C LYS A 87 17.07 1.79 -1.72
N GLY A 88 18.39 2.00 -1.63
CA GLY A 88 19.37 0.92 -1.48
C GLY A 88 19.29 0.18 -0.14
N ASP A 89 18.74 0.82 0.89
CA ASP A 89 18.56 0.25 2.23
C ASP A 89 17.17 -0.38 2.43
N VAL A 90 16.29 -0.36 1.41
CA VAL A 90 14.97 -1.02 1.46
C VAL A 90 15.12 -2.47 0.96
N PRO A 91 15.05 -3.50 1.84
CA PRO A 91 15.15 -4.88 1.40
C PRO A 91 13.89 -5.30 0.63
N ALA A 92 14.06 -5.99 -0.50
CA ALA A 92 12.94 -6.51 -1.29
C ALA A 92 11.98 -7.40 -0.48
N ALA A 93 12.52 -8.11 0.53
CA ALA A 93 11.77 -8.95 1.46
C ALA A 93 10.71 -8.19 2.28
N LEU A 94 10.82 -6.87 2.45
CA LEU A 94 9.80 -6.08 3.14
C LEU A 94 8.47 -6.07 2.37
N LEU A 95 8.49 -6.09 1.04
CA LEU A 95 7.27 -6.14 0.21
C LEU A 95 6.54 -7.47 0.38
N SER A 96 7.26 -8.60 0.31
CA SER A 96 6.67 -9.94 0.49
C SER A 96 6.21 -10.18 1.92
N GLU A 97 7.04 -9.88 2.93
CA GLU A 97 6.67 -10.10 4.34
C GLU A 97 5.49 -9.21 4.78
N ALA A 98 5.42 -7.95 4.32
CA ALA A 98 4.26 -7.10 4.58
C ALA A 98 2.99 -7.64 3.91
N THR A 99 3.10 -8.21 2.71
CA THR A 99 1.97 -8.83 1.99
C THR A 99 1.47 -10.07 2.75
N GLU A 100 2.37 -10.94 3.19
CA GLU A 100 2.04 -12.18 3.90
C GLU A 100 1.45 -11.95 5.29
N GLU A 101 2.05 -11.06 6.10
CA GLU A 101 1.54 -10.77 7.45
C GLU A 101 0.20 -9.99 7.40
N LEU A 102 -0.01 -9.11 6.41
CA LEU A 102 -1.33 -8.51 6.18
C LEU A 102 -2.37 -9.53 5.69
N ALA A 103 -2.00 -10.46 4.80
CA ALA A 103 -2.89 -11.53 4.31
C ALA A 103 -3.45 -12.35 5.48
N LYS A 104 -2.54 -12.74 6.38
CA LYS A 104 -2.80 -13.49 7.60
C LYS A 104 -3.66 -12.73 8.62
N GLU A 105 -3.29 -11.49 9.00
CA GLU A 105 -4.03 -10.74 10.02
C GLU A 105 -5.39 -10.19 9.50
N MET A 106 -5.52 -9.88 8.21
CA MET A 106 -6.79 -9.40 7.63
C MET A 106 -7.72 -10.54 7.18
N GLY A 107 -7.18 -11.75 7.00
CA GLY A 107 -7.90 -12.94 6.56
C GLY A 107 -8.24 -12.92 5.07
N LYS A 108 -7.26 -12.57 4.22
CA LYS A 108 -7.44 -12.42 2.77
C LYS A 108 -6.29 -13.07 1.98
N PRO A 109 -6.57 -13.67 0.81
CA PRO A 109 -5.53 -14.08 -0.13
C PRO A 109 -4.59 -12.92 -0.50
N ALA A 110 -3.29 -13.19 -0.57
CA ALA A 110 -2.25 -12.21 -0.89
C ALA A 110 -2.48 -11.45 -2.21
N GLN A 111 -3.16 -12.06 -3.19
CA GLN A 111 -3.52 -11.44 -4.48
C GLN A 111 -4.36 -10.15 -4.36
N TYR A 112 -4.96 -9.90 -3.20
CA TYR A 112 -5.80 -8.73 -2.92
C TYR A 112 -5.08 -7.65 -2.11
N ILE A 113 -3.79 -7.83 -1.82
CA ILE A 113 -2.98 -6.89 -1.04
C ILE A 113 -1.98 -6.21 -1.96
N ALA A 114 -1.97 -4.88 -1.91
CA ALA A 114 -0.95 -4.07 -2.56
C ALA A 114 -0.07 -3.41 -1.49
N VAL A 115 1.26 -3.47 -1.68
CA VAL A 115 2.24 -2.76 -0.86
C VAL A 115 3.04 -1.83 -1.77
N HIS A 116 3.12 -0.56 -1.38
CA HIS A 116 3.84 0.47 -2.13
C HIS A 116 4.79 1.22 -1.18
N ILE A 117 6.08 1.26 -1.53
CA ILE A 117 7.12 1.90 -0.72
C ILE A 117 7.77 3.00 -1.56
N ASN A 118 7.67 4.23 -1.05
CA ASN A 118 8.32 5.43 -1.56
C ASN A 118 9.54 5.74 -0.66
N PRO A 119 10.75 5.27 -1.00
CA PRO A 119 12.01 5.65 -0.36
C PRO A 119 12.50 7.02 -0.85
N ASP A 120 13.67 7.44 -0.36
CA ASP A 120 14.38 8.67 -0.78
C ASP A 120 13.58 9.98 -0.59
N GLN A 121 12.55 9.97 0.27
CA GLN A 121 11.65 11.13 0.42
C GLN A 121 12.27 12.22 1.29
N MET A 122 12.07 13.48 0.92
CA MET A 122 12.41 14.63 1.77
C MET A 122 11.42 14.73 2.95
N MET A 123 11.77 14.10 4.08
CA MET A 123 10.90 14.01 5.25
C MET A 123 11.64 14.34 6.55
N MET A 124 10.90 14.91 7.49
CA MET A 124 11.32 15.11 8.88
C MET A 124 10.15 14.78 9.80
N PHE A 125 10.45 14.22 10.98
CA PHE A 125 9.46 13.93 12.01
C PHE A 125 9.92 14.58 13.33
N GLY A 126 9.03 15.36 13.97
CA GLY A 126 9.36 16.09 15.20
C GLY A 126 10.50 17.10 15.03
N GLY A 127 10.65 17.70 13.84
CA GLY A 127 11.75 18.63 13.55
C GLY A 127 13.12 17.97 13.33
N LYS A 128 13.19 16.64 13.19
CA LYS A 128 14.44 15.90 12.94
C LYS A 128 14.39 15.05 11.67
N GLY A 129 15.52 14.99 10.96
CA GLY A 129 15.70 14.21 9.74
C GLY A 129 16.08 12.74 9.93
N ASP A 130 16.12 12.22 11.15
CA ASP A 130 16.35 10.79 11.41
C ASP A 130 15.30 9.90 10.68
N PRO A 131 15.56 8.60 10.44
CA PRO A 131 14.61 7.70 9.77
C PRO A 131 13.18 7.81 10.33
N CYS A 132 12.21 7.98 9.45
CA CYS A 132 10.79 8.15 9.78
C CYS A 132 9.89 7.66 8.64
N ALA A 133 8.62 7.39 8.94
CA ALA A 133 7.65 6.96 7.95
C ALA A 133 6.26 7.59 8.14
N LEU A 134 5.65 8.03 7.03
CA LEU A 134 4.27 8.45 6.95
C LEU A 134 3.53 7.48 6.03
N CYS A 135 2.66 6.67 6.64
CA CYS A 135 2.03 5.54 5.98
C CYS A 135 0.51 5.67 5.93
N SER A 136 -0.12 4.91 5.05
CA SER A 136 -1.56 4.69 5.05
C SER A 136 -1.89 3.21 4.81
N LEU A 137 -2.79 2.66 5.61
CA LEU A 137 -3.45 1.39 5.32
C LEU A 137 -4.91 1.69 4.92
N THR A 138 -5.17 1.61 3.63
CA THR A 138 -6.51 1.77 3.04
C THR A 138 -7.11 0.39 2.80
N SER A 139 -8.37 0.17 3.14
CA SER A 139 -9.04 -1.12 2.92
C SER A 139 -10.55 -0.96 2.78
N ILE A 140 -11.18 -1.83 2.00
CA ILE A 140 -12.64 -2.02 2.06
C ILE A 140 -12.92 -2.87 3.31
N GLY A 141 -13.51 -2.27 4.34
CA GLY A 141 -13.78 -2.92 5.61
C GLY A 141 -12.52 -3.37 6.36
N LYS A 142 -12.76 -4.05 7.49
CA LYS A 142 -11.75 -4.46 8.50
C LYS A 142 -10.96 -3.32 9.16
N ILE A 143 -11.21 -2.06 8.83
CA ILE A 143 -10.69 -0.92 9.59
C ILE A 143 -11.55 -0.70 10.85
N SER A 144 -10.93 -0.70 12.03
CA SER A 144 -11.63 -0.43 13.31
C SER A 144 -10.65 -0.11 14.43
N GLY A 145 -11.09 0.57 15.50
CA GLY A 145 -10.21 0.86 16.65
C GLY A 145 -9.56 -0.38 17.31
N ALA A 146 -10.14 -1.58 17.15
CA ALA A 146 -9.56 -2.83 17.61
C ALA A 146 -8.56 -3.42 16.61
N HIS A 147 -8.91 -3.47 15.32
CA HIS A 147 -8.03 -3.97 14.27
C HIS A 147 -6.81 -3.07 14.05
N ASN A 148 -7.03 -1.74 14.00
CA ASN A 148 -5.98 -0.74 13.77
C ASN A 148 -4.87 -0.83 14.83
N LYS A 149 -5.20 -1.14 16.09
CA LYS A 149 -4.18 -1.37 17.14
C LYS A 149 -3.27 -2.57 16.84
N LYS A 150 -3.83 -3.65 16.28
CA LYS A 150 -3.04 -4.80 15.84
C LYS A 150 -2.20 -4.47 14.62
N TYR A 151 -2.81 -3.84 13.62
CA TYR A 151 -2.12 -3.38 12.41
C TYR A 151 -0.98 -2.41 12.73
N SER A 152 -1.16 -1.46 13.66
CA SER A 152 -0.08 -0.60 14.15
C SER A 152 1.10 -1.39 14.70
N LYS A 153 0.85 -2.39 15.55
CA LYS A 153 1.93 -3.22 16.13
C LYS A 153 2.66 -4.02 15.04
N LEU A 154 1.91 -4.60 14.10
CA LEU A 154 2.43 -5.41 12.99
C LEU A 154 3.28 -4.55 12.04
N LEU A 155 2.70 -3.46 11.53
CA LEU A 155 3.32 -2.61 10.52
C LEU A 155 4.50 -1.79 11.07
N CYS A 156 4.37 -1.21 12.27
CA CYS A 156 5.53 -0.56 12.90
C CYS A 156 6.63 -1.57 13.25
N GLY A 157 6.28 -2.82 13.57
CA GLY A 157 7.24 -3.91 13.77
C GLY A 157 8.03 -4.24 12.50
N LEU A 158 7.35 -4.37 11.35
CA LEU A 158 7.98 -4.61 10.05
C LEU A 158 8.89 -3.45 9.62
N LEU A 159 8.42 -2.20 9.76
CA LEU A 159 9.20 -1.01 9.41
C LEU A 159 10.41 -0.83 10.35
N ASN A 160 10.29 -1.21 11.62
CA ASN A 160 11.43 -1.22 12.54
C ASN A 160 12.44 -2.32 12.18
N LYS A 161 11.96 -3.55 11.92
CA LYS A 161 12.78 -4.72 11.53
C LYS A 161 13.61 -4.46 10.27
N HIS A 162 12.97 -3.93 9.23
CA HIS A 162 13.57 -3.82 7.89
C HIS A 162 14.22 -2.48 7.58
N LEU A 163 13.72 -1.38 8.14
CA LEU A 163 14.19 -0.02 7.82
C LEU A 163 14.84 0.69 9.02
N GLY A 164 14.94 0.04 10.18
CA GLY A 164 15.48 0.63 11.42
C GLY A 164 14.65 1.77 12.01
N ILE A 165 13.45 2.03 11.47
CA ILE A 165 12.63 3.18 11.88
C ILE A 165 12.02 2.91 13.26
N SER A 166 12.25 3.81 14.21
CA SER A 166 11.68 3.70 15.56
C SER A 166 10.14 3.88 15.52
N PRO A 167 9.34 3.05 16.21
CA PRO A 167 7.86 3.13 16.16
C PRO A 167 7.25 4.47 16.56
N ASP A 168 7.94 5.30 17.33
CA ASP A 168 7.52 6.66 17.70
C ASP A 168 7.71 7.69 16.58
N ARG A 169 8.39 7.32 15.49
CA ARG A 169 8.61 8.12 14.27
C ARG A 169 7.79 7.62 13.07
N ILE A 170 6.71 6.87 13.35
CA ILE A 170 5.81 6.30 12.35
C ILE A 170 4.38 6.78 12.61
N TYR A 171 3.74 7.35 11.59
CA TYR A 171 2.28 7.49 11.55
C TYR A 171 1.68 6.56 10.49
N ILE A 172 0.52 5.98 10.82
CA ILE A 172 -0.27 5.14 9.92
C ILE A 172 -1.71 5.67 9.91
N ASN A 173 -2.13 6.22 8.79
CA ASN A 173 -3.51 6.62 8.56
C ASN A 173 -4.32 5.38 8.14
N PHE A 174 -5.36 5.03 8.90
CA PHE A 174 -6.26 3.93 8.56
C PHE A 174 -7.50 4.46 7.87
N VAL A 175 -7.76 4.01 6.64
CA VAL A 175 -8.86 4.52 5.81
C VAL A 175 -9.78 3.37 5.42
N ASP A 176 -11.01 3.40 5.94
CA ASP A 176 -12.08 2.50 5.51
C ASP A 176 -12.72 3.06 4.24
N MET A 177 -12.84 2.22 3.21
CA MET A 177 -13.36 2.61 1.89
C MET A 177 -14.64 1.85 1.56
N ASP A 178 -15.60 2.54 0.95
CA ASP A 178 -16.74 1.87 0.33
C ASP A 178 -16.28 1.10 -0.93
N ALA A 179 -16.92 -0.04 -1.20
CA ALA A 179 -16.63 -0.87 -2.37
C ALA A 179 -16.92 -0.14 -3.70
N ALA A 180 -17.86 0.80 -3.72
CA ALA A 180 -18.13 1.66 -4.88
C ALA A 180 -17.00 2.68 -5.16
N HIS A 181 -16.12 2.93 -4.19
CA HIS A 181 -15.03 3.91 -4.29
C HIS A 181 -13.66 3.27 -4.57
N VAL A 182 -13.62 1.97 -4.84
CA VAL A 182 -12.39 1.24 -5.18
C VAL A 182 -12.62 0.46 -6.46
N ALA A 183 -11.80 0.74 -7.48
CA ALA A 183 -11.86 0.09 -8.78
C ALA A 183 -10.80 -1.02 -8.92
N TRP A 184 -11.16 -2.11 -9.57
CA TRP A 184 -10.29 -3.22 -9.94
C TRP A 184 -10.87 -3.95 -11.15
N ASN A 185 -10.00 -4.49 -12.01
CA ASN A 185 -10.40 -5.28 -13.19
C ASN A 185 -11.50 -4.60 -14.05
N ASN A 186 -11.33 -3.31 -14.34
CA ASN A 186 -12.23 -2.48 -15.16
C ASN A 186 -13.65 -2.23 -14.59
N THR A 187 -13.86 -2.45 -13.29
CA THR A 187 -15.13 -2.16 -12.58
C THR A 187 -14.87 -1.67 -11.14
N THR A 188 -15.91 -1.24 -10.43
CA THR A 188 -15.89 -1.10 -8.96
C THR A 188 -16.08 -2.44 -8.26
N PHE A 189 -15.84 -2.47 -6.94
CA PHE A 189 -16.16 -3.63 -6.09
C PHE A 189 -17.62 -3.67 -5.56
N ALA A 190 -18.40 -2.61 -5.82
CA ALA A 190 -19.86 -2.60 -5.69
C ALA A 190 -20.52 -3.23 -6.93
#